data_AF-A0A3C0NMP5-F1
#
_entry.id   AF-A0A3C0NMP5-F1
#
_cell.length_a   1.000
_cell.length_b   1.000
_cell.length_c   1.000
_cell.angle_alpha   90.00
_cell.angle_beta   90.00
_cell.angle_gamma   90.00
#
_symmetry.space_group_name_H-M   'P 1'
#
loop_
_entity.id
_entity.type
_entity.pdbx_description
1 polymer ?
#
loop_
_entity_poly.entity_id
_entity_poly.type
_entity_poly.pdbx_seq_one_letter_code
_entity_poly.pdbx_strand_id
1 'polypeptide(L)'
;EPAVHTFLAAPEAGNLFVKWTKNGEDFSTEPQITLLLDESAEYLAVFEEDPNWQNPVMNFVGEYQCDRAHALVECFGYDEAFITIEWGSSAWELTRWIIVGKLDTDTLTISYSGASKANLVYDDQGEVKSEESVYDDGTGTIAFHDDGTFTWHEDQSESGEDLVFEWIPVTDGSSVSMPNPWTEADSAKAAADGAGVGYFTLPDAGTEVVGGPIGWDNYRYMDLLAEANGYVGAAELTVRKGVNRPDHEVSYDTTDVSGDYTAYAHEWTIETNGWQIRCFGNEEGRVMKAIWSSDNFSYCILVRGQGDIRDVYGLGADDIAALVDAIE
;
A
#
# COMPACT_ATOMS: atom_id res chain seq x y z
N GLU A 1 -45.14 22.31 -15.71
CA GLU A 1 -44.18 23.13 -14.95
C GLU A 1 -42.82 22.48 -15.08
N PRO A 2 -41.72 23.25 -15.21
CA PRO A 2 -40.41 22.65 -15.24
C PRO A 2 -40.15 21.93 -13.91
N ALA A 3 -39.60 20.72 -13.99
CA ALA A 3 -39.33 19.91 -12.82
C ALA A 3 -38.13 20.48 -12.06
N VAL A 4 -38.23 20.55 -10.72
CA VAL A 4 -37.09 20.87 -9.88
C VAL A 4 -36.45 19.56 -9.45
N HIS A 5 -35.14 19.45 -9.57
CA HIS A 5 -34.38 18.28 -9.14
C HIS A 5 -33.15 18.70 -8.34
N THR A 6 -32.77 17.87 -7.38
CA THR A 6 -31.61 18.08 -6.52
C THR A 6 -30.59 16.99 -6.81
N PHE A 7 -29.37 17.40 -7.11
CA PHE A 7 -28.23 16.50 -7.37
C PHE A 7 -27.20 16.66 -6.26
N LEU A 8 -26.58 15.55 -5.86
CA LEU A 8 -25.49 15.51 -4.88
C LEU A 8 -24.28 14.85 -5.54
N ALA A 9 -23.15 15.53 -5.53
CA ALA A 9 -21.86 14.95 -5.87
C ALA A 9 -21.26 14.32 -4.61
N ALA A 10 -21.53 13.03 -4.41
CA ALA A 10 -20.87 12.24 -3.37
C ALA A 10 -19.53 11.73 -3.92
N PRO A 11 -18.39 12.14 -3.36
CA PRO A 11 -17.11 11.59 -3.77
C PRO A 11 -16.99 10.11 -3.40
N GLU A 12 -16.28 9.35 -4.22
CA GLU A 12 -15.79 8.02 -3.82
C GLU A 12 -14.66 8.17 -2.80
N ALA A 13 -14.35 7.09 -2.08
CA ALA A 13 -13.21 7.03 -1.17
C ALA A 13 -11.93 7.49 -1.88
N GLY A 14 -11.12 8.31 -1.21
CA GLY A 14 -9.92 8.88 -1.81
C GLY A 14 -10.13 10.13 -2.66
N ASN A 15 -11.35 10.63 -2.84
CA ASN A 15 -11.62 11.78 -3.68
C ASN A 15 -12.30 12.94 -2.93
N LEU A 16 -12.05 14.17 -3.37
CA LEU A 16 -12.74 15.39 -2.98
C LEU A 16 -13.58 15.92 -4.13
N PHE A 17 -14.79 16.39 -3.82
CA PHE A 17 -15.55 17.18 -4.77
C PHE A 17 -14.92 18.57 -4.93
N VAL A 18 -14.66 18.97 -6.18
CA VAL A 18 -14.09 20.28 -6.53
C VAL A 18 -15.17 21.25 -6.95
N LYS A 19 -15.94 20.87 -7.98
CA LYS A 19 -16.95 21.75 -8.60
C LYS A 19 -17.90 21.00 -9.52
N TRP A 20 -19.02 21.64 -9.83
CA TRP A 20 -19.87 21.35 -10.96
C TRP A 20 -19.47 22.22 -12.15
N THR A 21 -19.44 21.64 -13.34
CA THR A 21 -19.43 22.38 -14.61
C THR A 21 -20.80 22.28 -15.28
N LYS A 22 -21.19 23.32 -16.02
CA LYS A 22 -22.37 23.35 -16.89
C LYS A 22 -21.90 23.61 -18.32
N ASN A 23 -22.10 22.65 -19.21
CA ASN A 23 -21.63 22.71 -20.60
C ASN A 23 -20.13 23.06 -20.71
N GLY A 24 -19.31 22.53 -19.80
CA GLY A 24 -17.86 22.74 -19.77
C GLY A 24 -17.38 24.03 -19.07
N GLU A 25 -18.29 24.88 -18.59
CA GLU A 25 -17.95 26.08 -17.81
C GLU A 25 -18.23 25.89 -16.32
N ASP A 26 -17.45 26.54 -15.46
CA ASP A 26 -17.62 26.45 -14.01
C ASP A 26 -19.00 26.97 -13.58
N PHE A 27 -19.72 26.15 -12.80
CA PHE A 27 -21.09 26.42 -12.41
C PHE A 27 -21.27 26.61 -10.90
N SER A 28 -20.73 25.70 -10.09
CA SER A 28 -20.89 25.73 -8.63
C SER A 28 -19.75 25.00 -7.94
N THR A 29 -19.34 25.48 -6.76
CA THR A 29 -18.42 24.77 -5.86
C THR A 29 -19.16 24.12 -4.67
N GLU A 30 -20.49 24.19 -4.66
CA GLU A 30 -21.31 23.48 -3.67
C GLU A 30 -21.55 22.04 -4.14
N PRO A 31 -21.31 21.01 -3.30
CA PRO A 31 -21.47 19.60 -3.68
C PRO A 31 -22.92 19.22 -3.98
N GLN A 32 -23.88 19.99 -3.45
CA GLN A 32 -25.30 19.83 -3.71
C GLN A 32 -25.82 21.00 -4.54
N ILE A 33 -26.47 20.70 -5.66
CA ILE A 33 -27.12 21.71 -6.52
C ILE A 33 -28.60 21.39 -6.70
N THR A 34 -29.42 22.44 -6.78
CA THR A 34 -30.84 22.34 -7.12
C THR A 34 -31.09 23.04 -8.44
N LEU A 35 -31.60 22.30 -9.41
CA LEU A 35 -31.79 22.76 -10.77
C LEU A 35 -33.27 22.78 -11.14
N LEU A 36 -33.64 23.81 -11.89
CA LEU A 36 -34.89 23.83 -12.64
C LEU A 36 -34.60 23.22 -14.01
N LEU A 37 -35.28 22.13 -14.37
CA LEU A 37 -35.09 21.43 -15.64
C LEU A 37 -35.98 22.06 -16.73
N ASP A 38 -35.67 23.32 -17.08
CA ASP A 38 -36.38 24.09 -18.11
C ASP A 38 -35.61 24.16 -19.45
N GLU A 39 -34.36 23.71 -19.48
CA GLU A 39 -33.52 23.58 -20.66
C GLU A 39 -32.67 22.30 -20.66
N SER A 40 -32.08 21.96 -21.81
CA SER A 40 -31.11 20.88 -21.92
C SER A 40 -29.70 21.43 -21.71
N ALA A 41 -29.01 20.93 -20.69
CA ALA A 41 -27.61 21.25 -20.38
C ALA A 41 -26.93 20.03 -19.78
N GLU A 42 -25.61 19.93 -19.98
CA GLU A 42 -24.76 18.91 -19.36
C GLU A 42 -24.20 19.47 -18.06
N TYR A 43 -24.34 18.71 -16.96
CA TYR A 43 -23.73 19.02 -15.68
C TYR A 43 -22.77 17.90 -15.30
N LEU A 44 -21.50 18.23 -15.05
CA LEU A 44 -20.48 17.27 -14.65
C LEU A 44 -19.92 17.65 -13.27
N ALA A 45 -19.90 16.70 -12.35
CA ALA A 45 -19.18 16.84 -11.09
C ALA A 45 -17.70 16.51 -11.34
N VAL A 46 -16.83 17.41 -10.91
CA VAL A 46 -15.37 17.28 -10.99
C VAL A 46 -14.87 16.90 -9.60
N PHE A 47 -14.08 15.85 -9.57
CA PHE A 47 -13.41 15.36 -8.37
C PHE A 47 -11.89 15.37 -8.58
N GLU A 48 -11.16 15.48 -7.49
CA GLU A 48 -9.71 15.31 -7.44
C GLU A 48 -9.36 14.37 -6.29
N GLU A 49 -8.19 13.75 -6.33
CA GLU A 49 -7.73 12.92 -5.22
C GLU A 49 -7.56 13.77 -3.96
N ASP A 50 -8.00 13.26 -2.80
CA ASP A 50 -7.70 13.88 -1.52
C ASP A 50 -6.24 13.58 -1.15
N PRO A 51 -5.35 14.59 -1.12
CA PRO A 51 -3.94 14.38 -0.80
C PRO A 51 -3.72 13.92 0.66
N ASN A 52 -4.75 13.98 1.50
CA ASN A 52 -4.71 13.51 2.89
C ASN A 52 -5.51 12.23 3.12
N TRP A 53 -5.99 11.57 2.05
CA TRP A 53 -6.75 10.33 2.23
C TRP A 53 -5.88 9.24 2.82
N GLN A 54 -6.37 8.64 3.89
CA GLN A 54 -5.83 7.43 4.47
C GLN A 54 -6.85 6.32 4.26
N ASN A 55 -6.42 5.18 3.69
CA ASN A 55 -7.28 4.00 3.63
C ASN A 55 -7.68 3.62 5.07
N PRO A 56 -8.98 3.63 5.42
CA PRO A 56 -9.43 3.41 6.80
C PRO A 56 -9.09 2.02 7.34
N VAL A 57 -8.85 1.04 6.47
CA VAL A 57 -8.39 -0.32 6.83
C VAL A 57 -7.01 -0.30 7.49
N MET A 58 -6.19 0.73 7.24
CA MET A 58 -4.85 0.86 7.84
C MET A 58 -4.84 0.87 9.38
N ASN A 59 -5.96 1.22 10.02
CA ASN A 59 -6.09 1.14 11.48
C ASN A 59 -6.14 -0.31 11.99
N PHE A 60 -6.35 -1.28 11.10
CA PHE A 60 -6.59 -2.68 11.41
C PHE A 60 -5.59 -3.62 10.71
N VAL A 61 -4.59 -3.09 10.00
CA VAL A 61 -3.57 -3.90 9.35
C VAL A 61 -2.68 -4.55 10.41
N GLY A 62 -2.53 -5.88 10.33
CA GLY A 62 -1.73 -6.62 11.31
C GLY A 62 -2.01 -8.12 11.33
N GLU A 63 -1.29 -8.80 12.22
CA GLU A 63 -1.48 -10.21 12.52
C GLU A 63 -2.43 -10.38 13.71
N TYR A 64 -3.31 -11.36 13.61
CA TYR A 64 -4.26 -11.72 14.66
C TYR A 64 -4.29 -13.23 14.88
N GLN A 65 -4.75 -13.66 16.06
CA GLN A 65 -4.89 -15.07 16.41
C GLN A 65 -6.21 -15.38 17.10
N CYS A 66 -6.74 -16.59 16.88
CA CYS A 66 -7.86 -17.16 17.61
C CYS A 66 -7.63 -18.67 17.79
N ASP A 67 -7.28 -19.11 19.00
CA ASP A 67 -6.89 -20.51 19.28
C ASP A 67 -5.77 -21.02 18.34
N ARG A 68 -6.11 -21.85 17.34
CA ARG A 68 -5.19 -22.37 16.33
C ARG A 68 -5.27 -21.66 14.98
N ALA A 69 -6.14 -20.66 14.91
CA ALA A 69 -6.30 -19.83 13.74
C ALA A 69 -5.38 -18.62 13.81
N HIS A 70 -4.79 -18.29 12.68
CA HIS A 70 -4.05 -17.05 12.45
C HIS A 70 -4.76 -16.26 11.36
N ALA A 71 -4.73 -14.95 11.45
CA ALA A 71 -5.23 -14.08 10.41
C ALA A 71 -4.25 -12.96 10.13
N LEU A 72 -4.14 -12.59 8.86
CA LEU A 72 -3.40 -11.43 8.39
C LEU A 72 -4.39 -10.48 7.72
N VAL A 73 -4.44 -9.24 8.20
CA VAL A 73 -5.24 -8.16 7.61
C VAL A 73 -4.31 -7.22 6.89
N GLU A 74 -4.54 -7.03 5.60
CA GLU A 74 -3.84 -6.09 4.74
C GLU A 74 -4.85 -5.11 4.14
N CYS A 75 -4.41 -3.91 3.82
CA CYS A 75 -5.21 -2.97 3.04
C CYS A 75 -4.82 -3.05 1.57
N PHE A 76 -5.79 -2.89 0.68
CA PHE A 76 -5.53 -2.63 -0.73
C PHE A 76 -6.58 -1.62 -1.24
N GLY A 77 -6.27 -0.93 -2.35
CA GLY A 77 -7.15 0.12 -2.86
C GLY A 77 -7.40 1.26 -1.86
N TYR A 78 -8.55 1.92 -1.98
CA TYR A 78 -8.89 3.11 -1.19
C TYR A 78 -9.54 2.81 0.16
N ASP A 79 -10.31 1.73 0.26
CA ASP A 79 -11.07 1.34 1.47
C ASP A 79 -11.31 -0.17 1.60
N GLU A 80 -10.50 -0.98 0.91
CA GLU A 80 -10.67 -2.43 0.86
C GLU A 80 -9.59 -3.15 1.68
N ALA A 81 -9.96 -4.32 2.21
CA ALA A 81 -9.10 -5.19 2.98
C ALA A 81 -8.92 -6.54 2.29
N PHE A 82 -7.68 -7.00 2.25
CA PHE A 82 -7.31 -8.35 1.86
C PHE A 82 -6.98 -9.11 3.14
N ILE A 83 -7.76 -10.14 3.45
CA ILE A 83 -7.68 -10.84 4.72
C ILE A 83 -7.45 -12.32 4.45
N THR A 84 -6.34 -12.84 4.98
CA THR A 84 -6.06 -14.27 4.96
C THR A 84 -6.33 -14.83 6.34
N ILE A 85 -7.13 -15.89 6.45
CA ILE A 85 -7.34 -16.62 7.69
C ILE A 85 -6.85 -18.05 7.47
N GLU A 86 -6.09 -18.59 8.42
CA GLU A 86 -5.51 -19.91 8.33
C GLU A 86 -5.77 -20.69 9.62
N TRP A 87 -6.26 -21.92 9.52
CA TRP A 87 -6.49 -22.81 10.65
C TRP A 87 -5.66 -24.09 10.52
N GLY A 88 -4.77 -24.32 11.48
CA GLY A 88 -3.98 -25.55 11.54
C GLY A 88 -4.78 -26.76 12.00
N SER A 89 -5.03 -27.72 11.10
CA SER A 89 -5.66 -29.00 11.42
C SER A 89 -4.66 -30.05 11.90
N SER A 90 -3.41 -29.96 11.44
CA SER A 90 -2.28 -30.74 11.95
C SER A 90 -0.95 -30.02 11.65
N ALA A 91 0.20 -30.64 11.97
CA ALA A 91 1.51 -30.12 11.59
C ALA A 91 1.74 -30.05 10.07
N TRP A 92 0.91 -30.73 9.28
CA TRP A 92 1.05 -30.84 7.82
C TRP A 92 -0.21 -30.40 7.07
N GLU A 93 -1.27 -29.99 7.78
CA GLU A 93 -2.56 -29.68 7.18
C GLU A 93 -3.09 -28.36 7.70
N LEU A 94 -3.51 -27.51 6.77
CA LEU A 94 -4.00 -26.16 7.02
C LEU A 94 -5.21 -25.89 6.16
N THR A 95 -6.22 -25.23 6.71
CA THR A 95 -7.33 -24.68 5.93
C THR A 95 -7.12 -23.17 5.82
N ARG A 96 -7.18 -22.63 4.62
CA ARG A 96 -7.01 -21.20 4.33
C ARG A 96 -8.30 -20.61 3.79
N TRP A 97 -8.61 -19.41 4.22
CA TRP A 97 -9.61 -18.54 3.63
C TRP A 97 -8.93 -17.29 3.10
N ILE A 98 -9.30 -16.87 1.89
CA ILE A 98 -8.91 -15.60 1.30
C ILE A 98 -10.17 -14.76 1.16
N ILE A 99 -10.20 -13.63 1.85
CA ILE A 99 -11.34 -12.73 1.95
C ILE A 99 -10.92 -11.39 1.41
N VAL A 100 -11.76 -10.84 0.53
CA VAL A 100 -11.61 -9.49 -0.01
C VAL A 100 -12.90 -8.75 0.23
N GLY A 101 -12.83 -7.56 0.80
CA GLY A 101 -14.02 -6.74 0.99
C GLY A 101 -13.75 -5.31 1.40
N LYS A 102 -14.75 -4.46 1.17
CA LYS A 102 -14.73 -3.05 1.51
C LYS A 102 -15.15 -2.83 2.96
N LEU A 103 -14.43 -1.95 3.66
CA LEU A 103 -14.77 -1.54 5.01
C LEU A 103 -15.89 -0.51 5.00
N ASP A 104 -16.98 -0.79 5.70
CA ASP A 104 -17.96 0.21 6.12
C ASP A 104 -17.40 0.95 7.34
N THR A 105 -17.02 2.22 7.17
CA THR A 105 -16.36 3.01 8.21
C THR A 105 -17.32 3.48 9.31
N ASP A 106 -18.63 3.45 9.09
CA ASP A 106 -19.63 3.80 10.10
C ASP A 106 -19.84 2.64 11.10
N THR A 107 -19.72 1.41 10.60
CA THR A 107 -19.96 0.17 11.38
C THR A 107 -18.70 -0.63 11.67
N LEU A 108 -17.56 -0.22 11.12
CA LEU A 108 -16.27 -0.94 11.16
C LEU A 108 -16.39 -2.40 10.73
N THR A 109 -17.24 -2.66 9.73
CA THR A 109 -17.58 -4.01 9.28
C THR A 109 -17.27 -4.18 7.80
N ILE A 110 -16.73 -5.34 7.44
CA ILE A 110 -16.62 -5.83 6.07
C ILE A 110 -17.68 -6.90 5.88
N SER A 111 -18.59 -6.69 4.94
CA SER A 111 -19.46 -7.75 4.43
C SER A 111 -18.88 -8.24 3.11
N TYR A 112 -18.52 -9.52 3.04
CA TYR A 112 -17.86 -10.09 1.86
C TYR A 112 -18.76 -11.11 1.16
N SER A 113 -18.60 -11.18 -0.16
CA SER A 113 -19.11 -12.26 -1.00
C SER A 113 -18.07 -12.62 -2.05
N GLY A 114 -17.82 -13.91 -2.24
CA GLY A 114 -16.74 -14.41 -3.11
C GLY A 114 -15.43 -14.73 -2.38
N ALA A 115 -15.47 -15.00 -1.08
CA ALA A 115 -14.29 -15.52 -0.38
C ALA A 115 -13.98 -16.94 -0.88
N SER A 116 -12.68 -17.29 -0.96
CA SER A 116 -12.26 -18.64 -1.31
C SER A 116 -11.77 -19.39 -0.08
N LYS A 117 -11.97 -20.72 -0.09
CA LYS A 117 -11.48 -21.63 0.93
C LYS A 117 -10.74 -22.78 0.29
N ALA A 118 -9.57 -23.12 0.83
CA ALA A 118 -8.77 -24.25 0.38
C ALA A 118 -8.18 -25.04 1.55
N ASN A 119 -8.00 -26.34 1.36
CA ASN A 119 -7.24 -27.21 2.24
C ASN A 119 -5.86 -27.47 1.65
N LEU A 120 -4.82 -27.17 2.42
CA LEU A 120 -3.42 -27.32 2.04
C LEU A 120 -2.81 -28.47 2.82
N VAL A 121 -2.02 -29.28 2.12
CA VAL A 121 -1.16 -30.31 2.72
C VAL A 121 0.28 -29.98 2.40
N TYR A 122 1.12 -29.92 3.42
CA TYR A 122 2.55 -29.67 3.28
C TYR A 122 3.34 -30.98 3.29
N ASP A 123 4.48 -31.00 2.59
CA ASP A 123 5.45 -32.07 2.69
C ASP A 123 6.46 -31.85 3.83
N ASP A 124 7.36 -32.82 4.03
CA ASP A 124 8.36 -32.80 5.10
C ASP A 124 9.37 -31.63 4.99
N GLN A 125 9.39 -30.90 3.86
CA GLN A 125 10.24 -29.72 3.63
C GLN A 125 9.50 -28.41 3.93
N GLY A 126 8.19 -28.47 4.25
CA GLY A 126 7.35 -27.31 4.46
C GLY A 126 6.76 -26.74 3.16
N GLU A 127 6.89 -27.45 2.04
CA GLU A 127 6.36 -27.02 0.75
C GLU A 127 4.94 -27.53 0.54
N VAL A 128 4.11 -26.77 -0.19
CA VAL A 128 2.73 -27.19 -0.50
C VAL A 128 2.75 -28.40 -1.44
N LYS A 129 2.36 -29.55 -0.92
CA LYS A 129 2.24 -30.80 -1.67
C LYS A 129 0.93 -30.90 -2.43
N SER A 130 -0.16 -30.40 -1.86
CA SER A 130 -1.46 -30.33 -2.51
C SER A 130 -2.32 -29.21 -1.93
N GLU A 131 -3.12 -28.61 -2.79
CA GLU A 131 -4.13 -27.62 -2.46
C GLU A 131 -5.46 -28.06 -3.07
N GLU A 132 -6.48 -28.22 -2.22
CA GLU A 132 -7.84 -28.58 -2.63
C GLU A 132 -8.76 -27.39 -2.37
N SER A 133 -9.28 -26.79 -3.44
CA SER A 133 -10.33 -25.76 -3.35
C SER A 133 -11.62 -26.40 -2.83
N VAL A 134 -12.17 -25.80 -1.77
CA VAL A 134 -13.44 -26.19 -1.14
C VAL A 134 -14.59 -25.39 -1.73
N TYR A 135 -14.42 -24.07 -1.84
CA TYR A 135 -15.34 -23.15 -2.50
C TYR A 135 -14.63 -21.84 -2.89
N ASP A 136 -15.27 -21.05 -3.76
CA ASP A 136 -14.84 -19.72 -4.22
C ASP A 136 -15.96 -18.66 -4.14
N ASP A 137 -17.09 -19.00 -3.53
CA ASP A 137 -18.29 -18.16 -3.41
C ASP A 137 -18.67 -17.86 -1.95
N GLY A 138 -17.71 -17.97 -1.03
CA GLY A 138 -17.89 -17.78 0.41
C GLY A 138 -18.47 -16.41 0.75
N THR A 139 -19.38 -16.39 1.73
CA THR A 139 -19.99 -15.16 2.27
C THR A 139 -19.83 -15.08 3.77
N GLY A 140 -19.89 -13.88 4.31
CA GLY A 140 -19.81 -13.64 5.74
C GLY A 140 -19.45 -12.21 6.09
N THR A 141 -19.01 -12.02 7.33
CA THR A 141 -18.66 -10.70 7.86
C THR A 141 -17.38 -10.72 8.69
N ILE A 142 -16.68 -9.60 8.69
CA ILE A 142 -15.60 -9.28 9.62
C ILE A 142 -15.95 -7.96 10.28
N ALA A 143 -16.01 -7.92 11.62
CA ALA A 143 -16.29 -6.72 12.39
C ALA A 143 -15.11 -6.38 13.28
N PHE A 144 -14.49 -5.21 13.08
CA PHE A 144 -13.41 -4.71 13.91
C PHE A 144 -13.95 -4.00 15.15
N HIS A 145 -13.24 -4.15 16.27
CA HIS A 145 -13.64 -3.60 17.56
C HIS A 145 -12.60 -2.64 18.13
N ASP A 146 -13.04 -1.68 18.95
CA ASP A 146 -12.18 -0.67 19.57
C ASP A 146 -11.12 -1.24 20.52
N ASP A 147 -11.28 -2.48 20.97
CA ASP A 147 -10.31 -3.18 21.83
C ASP A 147 -9.16 -3.85 21.06
N GLY A 148 -9.13 -3.67 19.73
CA GLY A 148 -8.11 -4.23 18.85
C GLY A 148 -8.38 -5.66 18.44
N THR A 149 -9.56 -6.22 18.72
CA THR A 149 -9.98 -7.52 18.20
C THR A 149 -10.81 -7.37 16.91
N PHE A 150 -10.98 -8.46 16.17
CA PHE A 150 -12.06 -8.56 15.19
C PHE A 150 -12.85 -9.84 15.36
N THR A 151 -14.13 -9.79 15.00
CA THR A 151 -14.99 -10.97 14.91
C THR A 151 -15.15 -11.39 13.46
N TRP A 152 -14.91 -12.66 13.16
CA TRP A 152 -15.17 -13.26 11.87
C TRP A 152 -16.34 -14.24 11.93
N HIS A 153 -17.29 -14.04 11.01
CA HIS A 153 -18.42 -14.91 10.78
C HIS A 153 -18.37 -15.43 9.34
N GLU A 154 -18.44 -16.75 9.16
CA GLU A 154 -18.56 -17.40 7.85
C GLU A 154 -19.93 -18.08 7.72
N ASP A 155 -20.75 -17.63 6.76
CA ASP A 155 -22.11 -18.14 6.57
C ASP A 155 -22.14 -19.62 6.15
N GLN A 156 -21.08 -20.08 5.47
CA GLN A 156 -20.99 -21.43 4.91
C GLN A 156 -20.36 -22.45 5.86
N SER A 157 -19.87 -22.03 7.04
CA SER A 157 -19.22 -22.96 7.98
C SER A 157 -20.25 -23.81 8.74
N GLU A 158 -20.00 -25.12 8.85
CA GLU A 158 -20.87 -26.04 9.62
C GLU A 158 -20.82 -25.79 11.14
N SER A 159 -19.83 -25.02 11.61
CA SER A 159 -19.59 -24.71 13.02
C SER A 159 -20.40 -23.53 13.54
N GLY A 160 -20.83 -22.58 12.68
CA GLY A 160 -21.78 -21.52 13.04
C GLY A 160 -21.36 -20.62 14.22
N GLU A 161 -20.08 -20.58 14.58
CA GLU A 161 -19.56 -19.82 15.71
C GLU A 161 -18.74 -18.63 15.20
N ASP A 162 -19.05 -17.45 15.73
CA ASP A 162 -18.29 -16.23 15.55
C ASP A 162 -16.91 -16.40 16.20
N LEU A 163 -15.85 -16.30 15.40
CA LEU A 163 -14.48 -16.39 15.90
C LEU A 163 -13.97 -15.01 16.24
N VAL A 164 -13.43 -14.84 17.45
CA VAL A 164 -12.84 -13.58 17.90
C VAL A 164 -11.32 -13.68 17.81
N PHE A 165 -10.74 -12.86 16.94
CA PHE A 165 -9.32 -12.76 16.68
C PHE A 165 -8.71 -11.63 17.49
N GLU A 166 -7.69 -11.95 18.28
CA GLU A 166 -6.94 -10.99 19.07
C GLU A 166 -5.70 -10.53 18.30
N TRP A 167 -5.45 -9.22 18.30
CA TRP A 167 -4.23 -8.64 17.74
C TRP A 167 -2.99 -9.27 18.37
N ILE A 168 -2.05 -9.72 17.54
CA ILE A 168 -0.73 -10.17 18.00
C ILE A 168 0.20 -8.96 17.95
N PRO A 169 0.54 -8.35 19.11
CA PRO A 169 1.54 -7.31 19.09
C PRO A 169 2.84 -7.94 18.60
N VAL A 170 3.59 -7.25 17.74
CA VAL A 170 4.92 -7.69 17.30
C VAL A 170 5.82 -7.76 18.55
N THR A 171 5.77 -8.88 19.25
CA THR A 171 6.65 -9.20 20.36
C THR A 171 7.80 -9.99 19.76
N ASP A 172 8.97 -9.37 19.86
CA ASP A 172 10.26 -9.91 19.46
C ASP A 172 10.38 -11.40 19.83
N GLY A 173 10.25 -12.29 18.83
CA GLY A 173 10.83 -13.63 18.90
C GLY A 173 9.96 -14.88 18.93
N SER A 174 8.71 -14.92 18.41
CA SER A 174 8.13 -16.16 17.85
C SER A 174 6.74 -15.96 17.22
N SER A 175 6.67 -15.88 15.88
CA SER A 175 5.46 -16.15 15.10
C SER A 175 5.74 -17.26 14.09
N VAL A 176 4.76 -18.11 13.82
CA VAL A 176 4.80 -19.00 12.66
C VAL A 176 4.46 -18.12 11.46
N SER A 177 5.49 -17.57 10.84
CA SER A 177 5.44 -16.57 9.77
C SER A 177 4.79 -17.15 8.51
N MET A 178 3.75 -16.50 7.97
CA MET A 178 3.54 -16.54 6.51
C MET A 178 4.80 -15.97 5.85
N PRO A 179 5.20 -16.49 4.67
CA PRO A 179 6.43 -16.06 4.04
C PRO A 179 6.35 -14.56 3.78
N ASN A 180 7.25 -13.82 4.42
CA ASN A 180 7.59 -12.46 4.03
C ASN A 180 7.63 -12.41 2.49
N PRO A 181 6.77 -11.62 1.81
CA PRO A 181 6.74 -11.59 0.34
C PRO A 181 8.09 -11.12 -0.22
N TRP A 182 8.89 -10.51 0.64
CA TRP A 182 10.27 -10.22 0.41
C TRP A 182 11.15 -11.46 0.59
N THR A 183 11.88 -11.77 -0.47
CA THR A 183 13.03 -12.66 -0.41
C THR A 183 14.29 -11.83 -0.20
N GLU A 184 15.06 -12.18 0.83
CA GLU A 184 16.37 -11.58 1.09
C GLU A 184 17.37 -11.94 -0.02
N ALA A 185 18.27 -11.01 -0.32
CA ALA A 185 19.27 -11.14 -1.37
C ALA A 185 20.65 -10.69 -0.87
N ASP A 186 21.69 -11.38 -1.33
CA ASP A 186 23.07 -11.09 -0.92
C ASP A 186 23.67 -9.85 -1.63
N SER A 187 22.94 -9.26 -2.58
CA SER A 187 23.37 -8.08 -3.33
C SER A 187 22.21 -7.40 -4.06
N ALA A 188 22.39 -6.13 -4.42
CA ALA A 188 21.48 -5.39 -5.27
C ALA A 188 21.22 -6.10 -6.61
N LYS A 189 22.26 -6.72 -7.19
CA LYS A 189 22.11 -7.53 -8.41
C LYS A 189 21.19 -8.74 -8.21
N ALA A 190 21.37 -9.48 -7.10
CA ALA A 190 20.53 -10.62 -6.79
C ALA A 190 19.07 -10.19 -6.54
N ALA A 191 18.86 -9.04 -5.88
CA ALA A 191 17.52 -8.46 -5.72
C ALA A 191 16.89 -8.08 -7.07
N ALA A 192 17.67 -7.50 -7.99
CA ALA A 192 17.18 -7.17 -9.33
C ALA A 192 16.77 -8.40 -10.14
N ASP A 193 17.61 -9.44 -10.12
CA ASP A 193 17.38 -10.70 -10.82
C ASP A 193 16.13 -11.41 -10.25
N GLY A 194 15.96 -11.39 -8.92
CA GLY A 194 14.81 -11.96 -8.23
C GLY A 194 13.49 -11.21 -8.47
N ALA A 195 13.55 -9.88 -8.54
CA ALA A 195 12.39 -9.03 -8.82
C ALA A 195 11.96 -9.01 -10.29
N GLY A 196 12.83 -9.46 -11.21
CA GLY A 196 12.58 -9.32 -12.65
C GLY A 196 12.68 -7.87 -13.16
N VAL A 197 13.40 -6.98 -12.46
CA VAL A 197 13.59 -5.55 -12.84
C VAL A 197 14.86 -5.30 -13.67
N GLY A 198 15.57 -6.37 -14.03
CA GLY A 198 16.73 -6.37 -14.92
C GLY A 198 18.04 -5.94 -14.26
N TYR A 199 18.10 -4.71 -13.74
CA TYR A 199 19.27 -4.20 -13.02
C TYR A 199 18.84 -3.31 -11.85
N PHE A 200 19.62 -3.31 -10.79
CA PHE A 200 19.45 -2.44 -9.64
C PHE A 200 20.84 -2.01 -9.17
N THR A 201 21.26 -0.84 -9.62
CA THR A 201 22.58 -0.27 -9.33
C THR A 201 22.46 0.66 -8.15
N LEU A 202 23.46 0.64 -7.27
CA LEU A 202 23.52 1.48 -6.09
C LEU A 202 24.97 1.98 -5.91
N PRO A 203 25.16 3.13 -5.26
CA PRO A 203 26.48 3.57 -4.84
C PRO A 203 27.20 2.52 -4.01
N ASP A 204 28.52 2.42 -4.14
CA ASP A 204 29.34 1.56 -3.28
C ASP A 204 29.23 1.98 -1.82
N ALA A 205 29.19 1.02 -0.90
CA ALA A 205 29.24 1.31 0.53
C ALA A 205 30.55 2.07 0.87
N GLY A 206 30.44 3.12 1.68
CA GLY A 206 31.50 4.07 1.98
C GLY A 206 31.60 5.24 1.00
N THR A 207 30.73 5.32 -0.03
CA THR A 207 30.61 6.52 -0.87
C THR A 207 30.22 7.71 0.01
N GLU A 208 31.03 8.75 -0.03
CA GLU A 208 30.81 9.99 0.74
C GLU A 208 29.85 10.91 -0.01
N VAL A 209 28.73 11.25 0.63
CA VAL A 209 27.85 12.34 0.21
C VAL A 209 27.82 13.44 1.30
N VAL A 210 27.20 14.59 1.05
CA VAL A 210 27.12 15.69 2.02
C VAL A 210 26.43 15.24 3.32
N GLY A 211 25.44 14.35 3.22
CA GLY A 211 24.78 13.69 4.35
C GLY A 211 25.65 12.73 5.17
N GLY A 212 26.85 12.37 4.67
CA GLY A 212 27.76 11.39 5.28
C GLY A 212 27.99 10.17 4.38
N PRO A 213 28.78 9.17 4.84
CA PRO A 213 29.00 7.95 4.07
C PRO A 213 27.72 7.13 3.95
N ILE A 214 27.52 6.54 2.78
CA ILE A 214 26.44 5.59 2.52
C ILE A 214 26.87 4.20 3.01
N GLY A 215 25.96 3.49 3.67
CA GLY A 215 26.10 2.07 3.94
C GLY A 215 24.86 1.29 3.52
N TRP A 216 25.01 0.00 3.30
CA TRP A 216 23.94 -0.92 2.95
C TRP A 216 23.91 -2.07 3.97
N ASP A 217 22.73 -2.33 4.52
CA ASP A 217 22.53 -3.33 5.56
C ASP A 217 21.88 -4.60 4.99
N ASN A 218 20.91 -4.47 4.08
CA ASN A 218 20.30 -5.60 3.39
C ASN A 218 19.78 -5.24 1.98
N TYR A 219 19.54 -6.29 1.20
CA TYR A 219 18.86 -6.23 -0.08
C TYR A 219 17.74 -7.25 -0.06
N ARG A 220 16.61 -6.90 -0.66
CA ARG A 220 15.47 -7.81 -0.75
C ARG A 220 14.65 -7.52 -2.00
N TYR A 221 13.82 -8.47 -2.37
CA TYR A 221 12.93 -8.33 -3.52
C TYR A 221 11.61 -9.02 -3.31
N MET A 222 10.59 -8.53 -3.99
CA MET A 222 9.36 -9.26 -4.30
C MET A 222 9.14 -9.23 -5.81
N ASP A 223 8.11 -9.89 -6.32
CA ASP A 223 7.81 -9.83 -7.74
C ASP A 223 7.67 -8.36 -8.19
N LEU A 224 8.39 -7.99 -9.25
CA LEU A 224 8.42 -6.67 -9.86
C LEU A 224 9.01 -5.52 -9.02
N LEU A 225 9.61 -5.78 -7.84
CA LEU A 225 10.20 -4.75 -6.98
C LEU A 225 11.49 -5.21 -6.28
N ALA A 226 12.57 -4.44 -6.47
CA ALA A 226 13.83 -4.60 -5.73
C ALA A 226 14.03 -3.46 -4.72
N GLU A 227 14.60 -3.78 -3.57
CA GLU A 227 14.87 -2.82 -2.49
C GLU A 227 16.28 -3.02 -1.89
N ALA A 228 16.90 -1.91 -1.50
CA ALA A 228 18.04 -1.88 -0.61
C ALA A 228 17.74 -0.99 0.60
N ASN A 229 18.06 -1.49 1.80
CA ASN A 229 18.03 -0.71 3.02
C ASN A 229 19.44 -0.47 3.53
N GLY A 230 19.65 0.69 4.11
CA GLY A 230 20.92 1.10 4.66
C GLY A 230 20.81 2.45 5.33
N TYR A 231 21.88 3.24 5.22
CA TYR A 231 21.96 4.53 5.88
C TYR A 231 22.80 5.52 5.08
N VAL A 232 22.58 6.80 5.39
CA VAL A 232 23.42 7.92 4.98
C VAL A 232 23.76 8.74 6.21
N GLY A 233 25.02 8.68 6.62
CA GLY A 233 25.43 9.25 7.91
C GLY A 233 24.66 8.62 9.09
N ALA A 234 23.73 9.37 9.68
CA ALA A 234 22.91 8.94 10.82
C ALA A 234 21.43 8.71 10.46
N ALA A 235 21.05 8.84 9.20
CA ALA A 235 19.67 8.61 8.74
C ALA A 235 19.55 7.26 8.04
N GLU A 236 18.37 6.66 8.17
CA GLU A 236 17.98 5.47 7.43
C GLU A 236 17.73 5.83 5.98
N LEU A 237 18.15 4.94 5.08
CA LEU A 237 18.04 5.10 3.64
C LEU A 237 17.41 3.84 3.05
N THR A 238 16.33 4.02 2.31
CA THR A 238 15.72 2.97 1.49
C THR A 238 15.75 3.40 0.03
N VAL A 239 16.26 2.55 -0.84
CA VAL A 239 16.21 2.74 -2.29
C VAL A 239 15.40 1.61 -2.90
N ARG A 240 14.50 1.95 -3.83
CA ARG A 240 13.66 0.97 -4.52
C ARG A 240 13.67 1.20 -6.02
N LYS A 241 13.53 0.08 -6.75
CA LYS A 241 13.23 0.06 -8.18
C LYS A 241 12.13 -0.95 -8.45
N GLY A 242 11.02 -0.50 -9.02
CA GLY A 242 9.91 -1.34 -9.44
C GLY A 242 9.64 -1.23 -10.93
N VAL A 243 8.89 -2.18 -11.49
CA VAL A 243 8.38 -2.08 -12.87
C VAL A 243 7.28 -1.02 -12.93
N ASN A 244 7.39 -0.09 -13.87
CA ASN A 244 6.33 0.85 -14.24
C ASN A 244 5.52 0.20 -15.37
N ARG A 245 4.24 -0.13 -15.13
CA ARG A 245 3.33 -0.64 -16.16
C ARG A 245 2.11 0.26 -16.25
N PRO A 246 2.21 1.38 -16.98
CA PRO A 246 1.06 2.27 -17.20
C PRO A 246 -0.04 1.61 -18.07
N ASP A 247 0.24 0.45 -18.68
CA ASP A 247 -0.66 -0.32 -19.56
C ASP A 247 -1.29 -1.56 -18.91
N HIS A 248 -0.96 -1.87 -17.64
CA HIS A 248 -1.58 -2.98 -16.93
C HIS A 248 -3.04 -2.61 -16.61
N GLU A 249 -3.98 -3.51 -16.85
CA GLU A 249 -5.43 -3.35 -16.68
C GLU A 249 -5.89 -3.09 -15.22
N VAL A 250 -4.94 -2.86 -14.31
CA VAL A 250 -5.14 -2.66 -12.87
C VAL A 250 -4.62 -1.27 -12.49
N SER A 251 -5.54 -0.45 -12.00
CA SER A 251 -5.43 0.99 -11.72
C SER A 251 -4.56 1.36 -10.50
N TYR A 252 -3.34 0.85 -10.41
CA TYR A 252 -2.37 1.34 -9.41
C TYR A 252 -1.44 2.37 -10.04
N ASP A 253 -1.21 3.48 -9.36
CA ASP A 253 -0.12 4.40 -9.73
C ASP A 253 1.21 3.70 -9.48
N THR A 254 1.75 3.07 -10.53
CA THR A 254 3.04 2.40 -10.46
C THR A 254 4.21 3.38 -10.42
N THR A 255 4.00 4.71 -10.41
CA THR A 255 5.06 5.72 -10.42
C THR A 255 5.68 6.01 -9.04
N ASP A 256 4.97 5.73 -7.94
CA ASP A 256 5.50 5.79 -6.57
C ASP A 256 5.66 4.38 -5.97
N VAL A 257 6.90 3.91 -5.89
CA VAL A 257 7.25 2.61 -5.29
C VAL A 257 7.76 2.73 -3.85
N SER A 258 7.68 3.91 -3.23
CA SER A 258 8.28 4.20 -1.93
C SER A 258 7.70 3.37 -0.78
N GLY A 259 6.42 2.99 -0.86
CA GLY A 259 5.67 2.47 0.29
C GLY A 259 5.61 3.46 1.46
N ASP A 260 5.88 4.74 1.20
CA ASP A 260 5.85 5.82 2.16
C ASP A 260 4.63 6.71 1.91
N TYR A 261 3.65 6.54 2.79
CA TYR A 261 2.37 7.22 2.77
C TYR A 261 2.35 8.47 3.66
N THR A 262 3.54 8.98 4.01
CA THR A 262 3.68 10.16 4.86
C THR A 262 3.30 11.42 4.07
N ALA A 263 2.45 12.27 4.65
CA ALA A 263 2.18 13.60 4.11
C ALA A 263 3.31 14.57 4.49
N TYR A 264 3.93 15.19 3.49
CA TYR A 264 5.01 16.14 3.67
C TYR A 264 4.52 17.58 3.50
N ALA A 265 5.10 18.51 4.26
CA ALA A 265 4.71 19.92 4.20
C ALA A 265 5.05 20.61 2.85
N HIS A 266 6.03 20.08 2.13
CA HIS A 266 6.53 20.65 0.88
C HIS A 266 6.73 19.57 -0.19
N GLU A 267 6.40 19.93 -1.43
CA GLU A 267 6.71 19.17 -2.66
C GLU A 267 7.41 20.11 -3.65
N TRP A 268 8.47 19.63 -4.30
CA TRP A 268 9.18 20.36 -5.35
C TRP A 268 9.84 19.40 -6.35
N THR A 269 10.42 19.94 -7.42
CA THR A 269 11.13 19.15 -8.43
C THR A 269 12.60 19.52 -8.47
N ILE A 270 13.47 18.52 -8.59
CA ILE A 270 14.89 18.66 -8.89
C ILE A 270 15.14 18.08 -10.28
N GLU A 271 15.91 18.78 -11.11
CA GLU A 271 16.39 18.26 -12.38
C GLU A 271 17.83 17.80 -12.25
N THR A 272 18.10 16.52 -12.52
CA THR A 272 19.46 15.95 -12.50
C THR A 272 19.59 14.88 -13.57
N ASN A 273 20.69 14.89 -14.32
CA ASN A 273 20.98 13.90 -15.36
C ASN A 273 19.86 13.65 -16.39
N GLY A 274 19.05 14.67 -16.67
CA GLY A 274 17.91 14.56 -17.59
C GLY A 274 16.64 13.95 -16.98
N TRP A 275 16.66 13.62 -15.69
CA TRP A 275 15.51 13.18 -14.92
C TRP A 275 14.83 14.35 -14.20
N GLN A 276 13.52 14.29 -14.12
CA GLN A 276 12.72 15.14 -13.25
C GLN A 276 12.36 14.34 -12.00
N ILE A 277 12.96 14.72 -10.88
CA ILE A 277 12.78 14.05 -9.59
C ILE A 277 11.74 14.82 -8.80
N ARG A 278 10.63 14.18 -8.45
CA ARG A 278 9.64 14.73 -7.51
C ARG A 278 10.14 14.48 -6.10
N CYS A 279 10.28 15.56 -5.34
CA CYS A 279 10.86 15.54 -4.00
C CYS A 279 9.84 16.02 -2.97
N PHE A 280 9.87 15.41 -1.79
CA PHE A 280 8.98 15.71 -0.68
C PHE A 280 9.78 15.85 0.61
N GLY A 281 9.37 16.77 1.48
CA GLY A 281 10.00 16.98 2.78
C GLY A 281 9.22 17.93 3.68
N ASN A 282 9.57 17.93 4.97
CA ASN A 282 9.01 18.85 5.95
C ASN A 282 9.69 20.23 5.97
N GLU A 283 10.79 20.37 5.22
CA GLU A 283 11.49 21.63 4.96
C GLU A 283 11.88 21.66 3.48
N GLU A 284 11.57 22.74 2.78
CA GLU A 284 11.91 22.88 1.36
C GLU A 284 13.43 22.77 1.15
N GLY A 285 13.86 21.92 0.22
CA GLY A 285 15.28 21.61 -0.03
C GLY A 285 15.87 20.51 0.86
N ARG A 286 15.09 19.92 1.79
CA ARG A 286 15.45 18.73 2.56
C ARG A 286 14.60 17.53 2.12
N VAL A 287 15.16 16.74 1.21
CA VAL A 287 14.46 15.62 0.58
C VAL A 287 14.37 14.44 1.53
N MET A 288 13.17 14.08 1.92
CA MET A 288 12.85 12.87 2.71
C MET A 288 12.30 11.76 1.83
N LYS A 289 11.57 12.11 0.76
CA LYS A 289 11.17 11.19 -0.31
C LYS A 289 11.52 11.80 -1.65
N ALA A 290 12.12 11.01 -2.54
CA ALA A 290 12.33 11.35 -3.94
C ALA A 290 11.83 10.21 -4.82
N ILE A 291 10.97 10.52 -5.78
CA ILE A 291 10.45 9.56 -6.75
C ILE A 291 10.63 10.07 -8.17
N TRP A 292 10.87 9.14 -9.07
CA TRP A 292 10.90 9.40 -10.52
C TRP A 292 10.60 8.11 -11.28
N SER A 293 10.27 8.27 -12.56
CA SER A 293 9.90 7.14 -13.40
C SER A 293 10.48 7.30 -14.81
N SER A 294 10.76 6.16 -15.42
CA SER A 294 10.96 5.98 -16.86
C SER A 294 9.76 5.26 -17.46
N ASP A 295 9.77 5.02 -18.77
CA ASP A 295 8.71 4.27 -19.46
C ASP A 295 8.45 2.87 -18.86
N ASN A 296 9.48 2.24 -18.27
CA ASN A 296 9.40 0.83 -17.81
C ASN A 296 9.65 0.65 -16.31
N PHE A 297 10.12 1.68 -15.61
CA PHE A 297 10.54 1.56 -14.21
C PHE A 297 10.19 2.79 -13.39
N SER A 298 9.95 2.55 -12.11
CA SER A 298 9.72 3.57 -11.10
C SER A 298 10.71 3.41 -9.98
N TYR A 299 11.10 4.53 -9.39
CA TYR A 299 12.21 4.60 -8.47
C TYR A 299 11.83 5.41 -7.24
N CYS A 300 12.41 5.04 -6.11
CA CYS A 300 12.29 5.80 -4.89
C CYS A 300 13.62 5.86 -4.14
N ILE A 301 13.91 7.03 -3.57
CA ILE A 301 14.83 7.21 -2.45
C ILE A 301 14.01 7.72 -1.27
N LEU A 302 14.03 7.00 -0.16
CA LEU A 302 13.39 7.38 1.09
C LEU A 302 14.45 7.54 2.17
N VAL A 303 14.37 8.64 2.91
CA VAL A 303 15.30 9.03 3.97
C VAL A 303 14.50 9.30 5.22
N ARG A 304 14.83 8.60 6.30
CA ARG A 304 14.19 8.78 7.61
C ARG A 304 15.22 9.16 8.65
N GLY A 305 14.99 10.29 9.30
CA GLY A 305 15.73 10.66 10.50
C GLY A 305 15.35 9.75 11.68
N GLN A 306 16.24 9.63 12.66
CA GLN A 306 16.04 8.82 13.87
C GLN A 306 15.13 9.52 14.92
N GLY A 307 14.52 10.66 14.61
CA GLY A 307 13.71 11.50 15.51
C GLY A 307 12.19 11.26 15.46
N ASP A 308 11.44 11.97 16.32
CA ASP A 308 9.96 11.96 16.27
C ASP A 308 9.41 12.70 15.03
N ILE A 309 8.09 12.67 14.83
CA ILE A 309 7.35 13.25 13.70
C ILE A 309 7.66 14.72 13.35
N ARG A 310 8.42 15.45 14.19
CA ARG A 310 8.92 16.82 13.91
C ARG A 310 10.30 16.84 13.25
N ASP A 311 10.87 15.68 12.93
CA ASP A 311 12.16 15.61 12.26
C ASP A 311 12.06 16.20 10.84
N VAL A 312 12.98 17.12 10.55
CA VAL A 312 13.15 17.78 9.25
C VAL A 312 14.38 17.26 8.53
N TYR A 313 15.01 16.20 9.06
CA TYR A 313 16.20 15.63 8.46
C TYR A 313 15.89 14.99 7.11
N GLY A 314 16.37 15.62 6.05
CA GLY A 314 16.36 15.12 4.69
C GLY A 314 17.67 15.46 3.97
N LEU A 315 17.90 14.79 2.85
CA LEU A 315 19.08 14.98 2.01
C LEU A 315 19.00 16.26 1.20
N GLY A 316 20.16 16.86 0.91
CA GLY A 316 20.23 18.01 0.01
C GLY A 316 20.04 17.59 -1.45
N ALA A 317 19.78 18.56 -2.32
CA ALA A 317 19.65 18.32 -3.76
C ALA A 317 20.88 17.66 -4.39
N ASP A 318 22.09 18.04 -3.95
CA ASP A 318 23.34 17.46 -4.46
C ASP A 318 23.49 15.98 -4.06
N ASP A 319 23.03 15.60 -2.87
CA ASP A 319 23.04 14.21 -2.40
C ASP A 319 22.07 13.35 -3.21
N ILE A 320 20.85 13.87 -3.44
CA ILE A 320 19.85 13.19 -4.29
C ILE A 320 20.35 13.06 -5.72
N ALA A 321 20.97 14.09 -6.27
CA ALA A 321 21.57 14.03 -7.60
C ALA A 321 22.65 12.94 -7.71
N ALA A 322 23.53 12.84 -6.70
CA ALA A 322 24.56 11.79 -6.66
C ALA A 322 23.97 10.38 -6.51
N LEU A 323 22.90 10.22 -5.72
CA LEU A 323 22.19 8.94 -5.59
C LEU A 323 21.51 8.54 -6.89
N VAL A 324 20.81 9.47 -7.56
CA VAL A 324 20.15 9.23 -8.84
C VAL A 324 21.17 8.84 -9.92
N ASP A 325 22.32 9.52 -10.00
CA ASP A 325 23.41 9.20 -10.94
C ASP A 325 24.00 7.79 -10.74
N ALA A 326 23.94 7.28 -9.52
CA ALA A 326 24.43 5.93 -9.23
C ALA A 326 23.38 4.84 -9.50
N ILE A 327 22.10 5.20 -9.52
CA ILE A 327 20.98 4.28 -9.76
C ILE A 327 20.72 4.08 -11.27
N GLU A 328 20.94 5.14 -12.06
CA GLU A 328 20.73 5.21 -13.52
C GLU A 328 22.05 5.18 -14.31
#